data_AF-A0A478FQ86-F1
#
_entry.id   AF-A0A478FQ86-F1
#
_cell.length_a   1.000
_cell.length_b   1.000
_cell.length_c   1.000
_cell.angle_alpha   90.00
_cell.angle_beta   90.00
_cell.angle_gamma   90.00
#
_symmetry.space_group_name_H-M   'P 1'
#
loop_
_entity.id
_entity.type
_entity.pdbx_description
1 polymer ?
#
loop_
_entity_poly.entity_id
_entity_poly.type
_entity_poly.pdbx_seq_one_letter_code
_entity_poly.pdbx_strand_id
1 'polypeptide(L)'
;MAPQAAVGTGLGGLAVAGAGGTAVAYAAGAFGEKESKKNEEVKTYLSQALEVASKKGKEYIGKNDNNRIKVLLGESKTPKYSEALKNVWEKMTDDTSGNSLDKPSTDKNELFRETIEETNKESISTYTSKWCEHISKKPLSVIPATDSGEKNAWDAFNEACFWTKAV
;
A
#
# COMPACT_ATOMS: atom_id res chain seq x y z
N MET A 1 44.65 20.70 -38.06
CA MET A 1 45.26 20.46 -36.74
C MET A 1 44.22 19.75 -35.89
N ALA A 2 44.48 18.49 -35.52
CA ALA A 2 43.69 17.76 -34.54
C ALA A 2 44.33 17.91 -33.16
N PRO A 3 43.50 17.94 -32.10
CA PRO A 3 43.79 17.15 -30.90
C PRO A 3 42.52 16.39 -30.49
N GLN A 4 42.46 15.05 -30.59
CA GLN A 4 42.86 14.10 -29.54
C GLN A 4 42.88 14.69 -28.12
N ALA A 5 41.74 14.59 -27.44
CA ALA A 5 41.65 14.63 -25.98
C ALA A 5 41.62 13.19 -25.47
N ALA A 6 42.80 12.72 -25.06
CA ALA A 6 42.97 11.51 -24.29
C ALA A 6 42.52 11.75 -22.86
N VAL A 7 41.72 10.79 -22.39
CA VAL A 7 41.51 10.31 -21.03
C VAL A 7 42.48 10.87 -19.98
N GLY A 8 41.93 11.55 -18.98
CA GLY A 8 42.62 11.92 -17.74
C GLY A 8 41.71 11.68 -16.56
N THR A 9 41.83 10.52 -15.94
CA THR A 9 41.32 10.21 -14.60
C THR A 9 41.98 11.13 -13.58
N GLY A 10 41.18 12.00 -12.95
CA GLY A 10 41.61 12.85 -11.85
C GLY A 10 40.62 12.72 -10.68
N LEU A 11 41.07 12.01 -9.65
CA LEU A 11 40.40 11.85 -8.36
C LEU A 11 40.31 13.17 -7.57
N GLY A 12 39.23 13.31 -6.81
CA GLY A 12 39.03 14.35 -5.77
C GLY A 12 38.25 15.53 -6.32
N GLY A 13 37.04 15.84 -5.86
CA GLY A 13 36.46 15.67 -4.54
C GLY A 13 35.80 17.01 -4.19
N LEU A 14 34.69 16.93 -3.46
CA LEU A 14 33.92 18.04 -2.86
C LEU A 14 32.79 18.63 -3.73
N ALA A 15 31.60 18.19 -3.32
CA ALA A 15 30.29 18.77 -3.50
C ALA A 15 30.25 20.31 -3.40
N VAL A 16 29.21 20.91 -3.98
CA VAL A 16 28.20 21.71 -3.24
C VAL A 16 27.15 22.25 -4.21
N ALA A 17 25.91 21.81 -3.96
CA ALA A 17 24.63 22.52 -3.98
C ALA A 17 24.08 23.26 -5.22
N GLY A 18 22.78 23.01 -5.44
CA GLY A 18 21.82 23.96 -6.01
C GLY A 18 21.28 23.49 -7.36
N ALA A 19 20.15 22.79 -7.46
CA ALA A 19 18.76 23.28 -7.33
C ALA A 19 18.05 23.17 -8.70
N GLY A 20 16.84 22.59 -8.71
CA GLY A 20 15.97 22.44 -9.89
C GLY A 20 16.33 21.20 -10.71
N GLY A 21 15.48 20.20 -10.87
CA GLY A 21 14.08 20.28 -11.26
C GLY A 21 13.95 19.47 -12.56
N THR A 22 13.25 18.34 -12.47
CA THR A 22 12.63 17.57 -13.58
C THR A 22 13.47 17.21 -14.82
N ALA A 23 13.76 15.92 -15.00
CA ALA A 23 13.47 15.24 -16.27
C ALA A 23 13.54 13.71 -16.09
N VAL A 24 12.38 13.09 -16.20
CA VAL A 24 12.22 11.65 -16.39
C VAL A 24 12.87 11.29 -17.73
N ALA A 25 13.89 10.45 -17.73
CA ALA A 25 14.46 9.90 -18.96
C ALA A 25 14.07 8.42 -19.06
N TYR A 26 12.86 8.13 -19.55
CA TYR A 26 12.55 6.83 -20.12
C TYR A 26 13.29 6.70 -21.46
N ALA A 27 14.55 6.29 -21.41
CA ALA A 27 15.28 5.84 -22.58
C ALA A 27 14.98 4.35 -22.79
N ALA A 28 13.97 4.07 -23.61
CA ALA A 28 13.80 2.76 -24.22
C ALA A 28 15.01 2.47 -25.12
N GLY A 29 15.71 1.36 -24.88
CA GLY A 29 16.78 0.94 -25.77
C GLY A 29 17.59 -0.26 -25.29
N ALA A 30 17.63 -1.27 -26.17
CA ALA A 30 18.72 -2.21 -26.37
C ALA A 30 18.89 -3.39 -25.39
N PHE A 31 18.58 -4.57 -25.93
CA PHE A 31 19.04 -5.89 -25.51
C PHE A 31 20.55 -5.88 -25.20
N GLY A 32 20.91 -6.38 -24.02
CA GLY A 32 22.31 -6.60 -23.62
C GLY A 32 22.36 -7.29 -22.26
N GLU A 33 22.97 -8.47 -22.23
CA GLU A 33 23.03 -9.42 -21.12
C GLU A 33 23.55 -8.87 -19.77
N LYS A 34 22.97 -9.44 -18.71
CA LYS A 34 23.60 -9.78 -17.42
C LYS A 34 24.47 -8.70 -16.79
N GLU A 35 23.82 -7.77 -16.11
CA GLU A 35 24.34 -7.27 -14.85
C GLU A 35 23.26 -7.48 -13.78
N SER A 36 23.64 -8.16 -12.70
CA SER A 36 22.88 -8.27 -11.47
C SER A 36 22.71 -6.89 -10.86
N LYS A 37 21.80 -6.09 -11.41
CA LYS A 37 21.27 -4.90 -10.74
C LYS A 37 20.69 -5.40 -9.44
N LYS A 38 21.21 -4.89 -8.31
CA LYS A 38 20.48 -4.92 -7.05
C LYS A 38 19.05 -4.58 -7.39
N ASN A 39 18.12 -5.52 -7.20
CA ASN A 39 16.69 -5.23 -7.27
C ASN A 39 16.52 -3.99 -6.39
N GLU A 40 16.29 -2.82 -6.99
CA GLU A 40 15.55 -1.79 -6.28
C GLU A 40 14.22 -2.46 -6.00
N GLU A 41 14.11 -3.03 -4.80
CA GLU A 41 12.91 -3.67 -4.32
C GLU A 41 11.81 -2.62 -4.49
N VAL A 42 10.94 -2.84 -5.48
CA VAL A 42 9.87 -1.90 -5.78
C VAL A 42 9.04 -1.82 -4.53
N LYS A 43 9.22 -0.75 -3.75
CA LYS A 43 8.52 -0.57 -2.49
C LYS A 43 7.04 -0.54 -2.81
N THR A 44 6.29 -1.43 -2.20
CA THR A 44 4.84 -1.52 -2.29
C THR A 44 4.20 -1.01 -1.01
N TYR A 45 2.89 -0.77 -1.06
CA TYR A 45 2.07 -0.52 0.13
C TYR A 45 2.35 -1.56 1.22
N LEU A 46 2.44 -2.85 0.87
CA LEU A 46 2.70 -3.92 1.84
C LEU A 46 4.06 -3.78 2.52
N SER A 47 5.14 -3.62 1.73
CA SER A 47 6.50 -3.51 2.27
C SER A 47 6.63 -2.34 3.25
N GLN A 48 6.12 -1.16 2.86
CA GLN A 48 6.15 0.04 3.69
C GLN A 48 5.28 -0.12 4.94
N ALA A 49 4.07 -0.69 4.79
CA ALA A 49 3.15 -0.85 5.91
C ALA A 49 3.64 -1.91 6.89
N LEU A 50 4.32 -2.96 6.44
CA LEU A 50 4.95 -3.95 7.32
C LEU A 50 6.05 -3.33 8.19
N GLU A 51 6.87 -2.43 7.65
CA GLU A 51 7.88 -1.70 8.43
C GLU A 51 7.26 -0.85 9.54
N VAL A 52 6.09 -0.25 9.29
CA VAL A 52 5.34 0.55 10.28
C VAL A 52 4.56 -0.33 11.25
N ALA A 53 3.89 -1.37 10.76
CA ALA A 53 3.02 -2.26 11.53
C ALA A 53 3.79 -3.14 12.50
N SER A 54 4.99 -3.60 12.11
CA SER A 54 5.87 -4.41 12.97
C SER A 54 6.26 -3.65 14.25
N LYS A 55 6.43 -2.32 14.15
CA LYS A 55 6.71 -1.45 15.30
C LYS A 55 5.50 -1.27 16.22
N LYS A 56 4.29 -1.57 15.74
CA LYS A 56 3.01 -1.41 16.45
C LYS A 56 2.41 -2.75 16.89
N GLY A 57 3.11 -3.88 16.72
CA GLY A 57 2.58 -5.20 17.06
C GLY A 57 1.37 -5.63 16.22
N LYS A 58 1.21 -5.07 15.02
CA LYS A 58 0.13 -5.42 14.10
C LYS A 58 0.62 -6.42 13.05
N GLU A 59 -0.28 -7.31 12.62
CA GLU A 59 -0.06 -8.28 11.55
C GLU A 59 -0.91 -7.94 10.33
N TYR A 60 -0.42 -8.28 9.15
CA TYR A 60 -1.18 -8.16 7.91
C TYR A 60 -2.24 -9.27 7.82
N ILE A 61 -3.51 -8.88 7.67
CA ILE A 61 -4.66 -9.80 7.63
C ILE A 61 -5.26 -9.98 6.22
N GLY A 62 -4.69 -9.33 5.20
CA GLY A 62 -5.20 -9.33 3.82
C GLY A 62 -4.71 -10.47 2.93
N LYS A 63 -4.26 -11.61 3.47
CA LYS A 63 -3.65 -12.72 2.70
C LYS A 63 -4.67 -13.56 1.89
N ASN A 64 -5.65 -12.92 1.26
CA ASN A 64 -6.78 -13.59 0.62
C ASN A 64 -7.52 -14.57 1.57
N ASP A 65 -7.46 -14.31 2.88
CA ASP A 65 -8.12 -15.09 3.92
C ASP A 65 -9.25 -14.25 4.49
N ASN A 66 -10.45 -14.42 3.91
CA ASN A 66 -11.65 -13.75 4.38
C ASN A 66 -12.08 -14.24 5.77
N ASN A 67 -11.69 -15.45 6.19
CA ASN A 67 -12.06 -15.99 7.50
C ASN A 67 -11.45 -15.18 8.64
N ARG A 68 -10.19 -14.76 8.52
CA ARG A 68 -9.56 -13.93 9.56
C ARG A 68 -10.31 -12.62 9.75
N ILE A 69 -10.62 -11.93 8.64
CA ILE A 69 -11.39 -10.68 8.66
C ILE A 69 -12.81 -10.93 9.21
N LYS A 70 -13.47 -12.01 8.78
CA LYS A 70 -14.81 -12.40 9.24
C LYS A 70 -14.85 -12.66 10.75
N VAL A 71 -13.85 -13.33 11.31
CA VAL A 71 -13.72 -13.55 12.75
C VAL A 71 -13.57 -12.21 13.48
N LEU A 72 -12.67 -11.34 12.99
CA LEU A 72 -12.44 -10.02 13.59
C LEU A 72 -13.69 -9.12 13.58
N LEU A 73 -14.54 -9.23 12.55
CA LEU A 73 -15.84 -8.54 12.50
C LEU A 73 -16.85 -9.03 13.55
N GLY A 74 -16.68 -10.26 14.04
CA GLY A 74 -17.48 -10.85 15.11
C GLY A 74 -16.90 -10.66 16.51
N GLU A 75 -15.67 -10.16 16.64
CA GLU A 75 -15.05 -9.96 17.95
C GLU A 75 -15.64 -8.76 18.68
N SER A 76 -15.85 -8.92 19.99
CA SER A 76 -16.30 -7.85 20.89
C SER A 76 -15.14 -7.14 21.60
N LYS A 77 -13.88 -7.51 21.29
CA LYS A 77 -12.68 -6.92 21.90
C LYS A 77 -12.54 -5.45 21.50
N THR A 78 -12.09 -4.61 22.43
CA THR A 78 -11.83 -3.19 22.20
C THR A 78 -10.34 -2.96 21.93
N PRO A 79 -9.96 -2.16 20.91
CA PRO A 79 -10.85 -1.55 19.90
C PRO A 79 -11.49 -2.61 18.99
N LYS A 80 -12.73 -2.36 18.52
CA LYS A 80 -13.41 -3.29 17.61
C LYS A 80 -12.87 -3.10 16.19
N TYR A 81 -12.54 -4.21 15.54
CA TYR A 81 -12.12 -4.18 14.14
C TYR A 81 -13.21 -3.61 13.21
N SER A 82 -14.47 -3.94 13.49
CA SER A 82 -15.61 -3.41 12.74
C SER A 82 -15.70 -1.88 12.78
N GLU A 83 -15.38 -1.25 13.90
CA GLU A 83 -15.39 0.21 14.03
C GLU A 83 -14.24 0.86 13.26
N ALA A 84 -13.03 0.31 13.38
CA ALA A 84 -11.87 0.77 12.62
C ALA A 84 -12.12 0.65 11.11
N LEU A 85 -12.64 -0.50 10.66
CA LEU A 85 -12.98 -0.71 9.26
C LEU A 85 -14.09 0.24 8.78
N LYS A 86 -15.12 0.48 9.61
CA LYS A 86 -16.20 1.45 9.31
C LYS A 86 -15.66 2.87 9.13
N ASN A 87 -14.64 3.28 9.88
CA ASN A 87 -14.06 4.62 9.77
C ASN A 87 -13.35 4.83 8.43
N VAL A 88 -12.70 3.80 7.90
CA VAL A 88 -11.96 3.88 6.64
C VAL A 88 -12.70 3.33 5.42
N TRP A 89 -13.90 2.76 5.62
CA TRP A 89 -14.67 2.13 4.56
C TRP A 89 -14.87 3.02 3.32
N GLU A 90 -15.17 4.30 3.50
CA GLU A 90 -15.34 5.25 2.38
C GLU A 90 -14.03 5.56 1.66
N LYS A 91 -12.89 5.44 2.36
CA LYS A 91 -11.55 5.67 1.82
C LYS A 91 -10.99 4.42 1.12
N MET A 92 -11.62 3.27 1.31
CA MET A 92 -11.38 2.07 0.51
C MET A 92 -12.06 2.25 -0.83
N THR A 93 -11.45 3.07 -1.69
CA THR A 93 -11.79 3.16 -3.11
C THR A 93 -10.71 2.45 -3.91
N ASP A 94 -11.09 1.99 -5.09
CA ASP A 94 -10.12 1.65 -6.12
C ASP A 94 -10.32 2.60 -7.30
N ASP A 95 -9.53 3.68 -7.34
CA ASP A 95 -9.54 4.64 -8.45
C ASP A 95 -8.77 4.10 -9.68
N THR A 96 -8.43 2.81 -9.72
CA THR A 96 -7.58 2.26 -10.78
C THR A 96 -8.47 1.65 -11.87
N SER A 97 -8.62 2.43 -12.93
CA SER A 97 -9.34 2.11 -14.16
C SER A 97 -9.02 0.71 -14.69
N GLY A 98 -9.88 -0.27 -14.40
CA GLY A 98 -9.84 -1.58 -15.05
C GLY A 98 -10.54 -2.71 -14.29
N ASN A 99 -10.39 -2.76 -12.96
CA ASN A 99 -10.97 -3.82 -12.12
C ASN A 99 -11.64 -3.19 -10.89
N SER A 100 -12.83 -2.62 -11.08
CA SER A 100 -13.64 -2.16 -9.95
C SER A 100 -13.91 -3.37 -9.05
N LEU A 101 -13.30 -3.39 -7.87
CA LEU A 101 -13.65 -4.38 -6.85
C LEU A 101 -15.11 -4.16 -6.47
N ASP A 102 -15.91 -5.23 -6.46
CA ASP A 102 -17.33 -5.17 -6.09
C ASP A 102 -17.48 -4.79 -4.61
N LYS A 103 -17.44 -3.50 -4.34
CA LYS A 103 -17.75 -2.93 -3.03
C LYS A 103 -19.24 -3.10 -2.78
N PRO A 104 -19.65 -3.63 -1.61
CA PRO A 104 -21.05 -3.67 -1.24
C PRO A 104 -21.70 -2.29 -1.36
N SER A 105 -22.81 -2.21 -2.11
CA SER A 105 -23.56 -0.97 -2.35
C SER A 105 -24.49 -0.59 -1.19
N THR A 106 -24.68 -1.50 -0.24
CA THR A 106 -25.42 -1.28 1.01
C THR A 106 -24.83 -0.12 1.80
N ASP A 107 -25.68 0.68 2.46
CA ASP A 107 -25.22 1.79 3.29
C ASP A 107 -24.22 1.31 4.34
N LYS A 108 -23.17 2.11 4.58
CA LYS A 108 -22.14 1.77 5.55
C LYS A 108 -22.69 1.55 6.96
N ASN A 109 -23.66 2.33 7.41
CA ASN A 109 -24.24 2.14 8.75
C ASN A 109 -25.10 0.89 8.83
N GLU A 110 -25.67 0.46 7.69
CA GLU A 110 -26.39 -0.80 7.58
C GLU A 110 -25.45 -2.02 7.53
N LEU A 111 -24.31 -1.90 6.85
CA LEU A 111 -23.27 -2.93 6.82
C LEU A 111 -22.61 -3.11 8.20
N PHE A 112 -22.34 -2.01 8.89
CA PHE A 112 -21.66 -1.97 10.19
C PHE A 112 -22.62 -1.60 11.32
N ARG A 113 -23.71 -2.37 11.45
CA ARG A 113 -24.61 -2.34 12.62
C ARG A 113 -23.90 -2.90 13.86
N GLU A 114 -24.47 -2.65 15.04
CA GLU A 114 -23.93 -3.14 16.32
C GLU A 114 -23.70 -4.65 16.32
N THR A 115 -24.66 -5.38 15.73
CA THR A 115 -24.53 -6.81 15.39
C THR A 115 -24.53 -6.93 13.87
N ILE A 116 -23.38 -7.27 13.30
CA ILE A 116 -23.25 -7.48 11.85
C ILE A 116 -23.83 -8.85 11.51
N GLU A 117 -24.80 -8.87 10.59
CA GLU A 117 -25.38 -10.11 10.08
C GLU A 117 -24.33 -10.95 9.35
N GLU A 118 -24.50 -12.28 9.35
CA GLU A 118 -23.50 -13.19 8.79
C GLU A 118 -23.26 -12.97 7.28
N THR A 119 -24.32 -12.63 6.55
CA THR A 119 -24.27 -12.23 5.13
C THR A 119 -23.44 -10.96 4.94
N ASN A 120 -23.64 -9.94 5.78
CA ASN A 120 -22.87 -8.71 5.73
C ASN A 120 -21.40 -8.95 6.10
N LYS A 121 -21.12 -9.81 7.10
CA LYS A 121 -19.73 -10.18 7.43
C LYS A 121 -19.04 -10.85 6.25
N GLU A 122 -19.73 -11.72 5.52
CA GLU A 122 -19.19 -12.37 4.33
C GLU A 122 -18.88 -11.36 3.21
N SER A 123 -19.81 -10.45 2.91
CA SER A 123 -19.60 -9.40 1.91
C SER A 123 -18.47 -8.44 2.31
N ILE A 124 -18.46 -7.96 3.55
CA ILE A 124 -17.41 -7.06 4.07
C ILE A 124 -16.05 -7.76 4.02
N SER A 125 -15.95 -8.97 4.57
CA SER A 125 -14.67 -9.69 4.64
C SER A 125 -14.12 -10.04 3.25
N THR A 126 -14.97 -10.45 2.32
CA THR A 126 -14.58 -10.74 0.95
C THR A 126 -14.06 -9.49 0.23
N TYR A 127 -14.79 -8.38 0.34
CA TYR A 127 -14.36 -7.12 -0.24
C TYR A 127 -13.05 -6.63 0.37
N THR A 128 -12.96 -6.56 1.70
CA THR A 128 -11.76 -6.09 2.40
C THR A 128 -10.55 -6.95 2.08
N SER A 129 -10.71 -8.29 2.04
CA SER A 129 -9.62 -9.21 1.67
C SER A 129 -9.08 -8.91 0.27
N LYS A 130 -9.97 -8.80 -0.73
CA LYS A 130 -9.58 -8.49 -2.11
C LYS A 130 -8.97 -7.09 -2.25
N TRP A 131 -9.52 -6.11 -1.55
CA TRP A 131 -9.00 -4.75 -1.56
C TRP A 131 -7.61 -4.69 -0.92
N CYS A 132 -7.42 -5.35 0.22
CA CYS A 132 -6.12 -5.47 0.85
C CYS A 132 -5.11 -6.17 -0.05
N GLU A 133 -5.49 -7.26 -0.74
CA GLU A 133 -4.60 -7.93 -1.69
C GLU A 133 -4.25 -7.01 -2.87
N HIS A 134 -5.24 -6.31 -3.42
CA HIS A 134 -5.06 -5.41 -4.56
C HIS A 134 -4.14 -4.24 -4.20
N ILE A 135 -4.42 -3.52 -3.11
CA ILE A 135 -3.61 -2.39 -2.65
C ILE A 135 -2.22 -2.84 -2.22
N SER A 136 -2.08 -4.01 -1.58
CA SER A 136 -0.78 -4.52 -1.11
C SER A 136 0.28 -4.63 -2.21
N LYS A 137 -0.15 -4.86 -3.45
CA LYS A 137 0.70 -5.02 -4.64
C LYS A 137 0.98 -3.69 -5.34
N LYS A 138 0.27 -2.59 -4.99
CA LYS A 138 0.50 -1.28 -5.62
C LYS A 138 1.88 -0.74 -5.24
N PRO A 139 2.61 -0.16 -6.21
CA PRO A 139 3.87 0.50 -5.92
C PRO A 139 3.62 1.74 -5.06
N LEU A 140 4.46 1.91 -4.03
CA LEU A 140 4.47 3.06 -3.13
C LEU A 140 5.90 3.36 -2.69
N SER A 141 6.57 4.22 -3.45
CA SER A 141 7.97 4.58 -3.19
C SER A 141 8.13 5.40 -1.90
N VAL A 142 7.13 6.23 -1.56
CA VAL A 142 7.16 7.13 -0.41
C VAL A 142 5.83 7.08 0.34
N ILE A 143 5.88 7.03 1.68
CA ILE A 143 4.68 7.14 2.51
C ILE A 143 4.14 8.57 2.41
N PRO A 144 2.86 8.76 2.01
CA PRO A 144 2.28 10.08 1.85
C PRO A 144 2.19 10.82 3.19
N ALA A 145 2.87 11.97 3.28
CA ALA A 145 2.90 12.79 4.48
C ALA A 145 1.70 13.77 4.56
N THR A 146 1.30 14.34 3.42
CA THR A 146 0.29 15.38 3.29
C THR A 146 -1.09 14.80 3.01
N ASP A 147 -2.17 15.46 3.46
CA ASP A 147 -3.56 15.08 3.16
C ASP A 147 -3.84 15.13 1.65
N SER A 148 -3.67 13.97 1.00
CA SER A 148 -3.95 13.72 -0.41
C SER A 148 -4.81 12.46 -0.56
N GLY A 149 -5.32 12.19 -1.77
CA GLY A 149 -6.02 10.92 -2.06
C GLY A 149 -5.16 9.69 -1.76
N GLU A 150 -3.85 9.78 -1.99
CA GLU A 150 -2.89 8.72 -1.67
C GLU A 150 -2.75 8.49 -0.16
N LYS A 151 -2.81 9.56 0.66
CA LYS A 151 -2.83 9.44 2.12
C LYS A 151 -4.08 8.72 2.61
N ASN A 152 -5.25 9.02 2.03
CA ASN A 152 -6.48 8.32 2.39
C ASN A 152 -6.41 6.82 2.07
N ALA A 153 -5.87 6.45 0.91
CA ALA A 153 -5.66 5.04 0.55
C ALA A 153 -4.64 4.36 1.48
N TRP A 154 -3.56 5.06 1.83
CA TRP A 154 -2.55 4.58 2.77
C TRP A 154 -3.10 4.36 4.18
N ASP A 155 -3.83 5.33 4.71
CA ASP A 155 -4.44 5.24 6.05
C ASP A 155 -5.49 4.13 6.07
N ALA A 156 -6.34 4.05 5.04
CA ALA A 156 -7.28 2.95 4.88
C ALA A 156 -6.59 1.59 4.82
N PHE A 157 -5.45 1.50 4.12
CA PHE A 157 -4.69 0.25 4.01
C PHE A 157 -4.12 -0.18 5.35
N ASN A 158 -3.56 0.76 6.11
CA ASN A 158 -3.00 0.48 7.44
C ASN A 158 -4.07 0.16 8.49
N GLU A 159 -5.27 0.70 8.36
CA GLU A 159 -6.34 0.48 9.32
C GLU A 159 -7.18 -0.77 8.99
N ALA A 160 -7.48 -1.00 7.72
CA ALA A 160 -8.27 -2.16 7.26
C ALA A 160 -7.43 -3.44 7.15
N CYS A 161 -6.17 -3.35 6.70
CA CYS A 161 -5.39 -4.54 6.35
C CYS A 161 -4.38 -4.97 7.43
N PHE A 162 -4.22 -4.17 8.49
CA PHE A 162 -3.33 -4.49 9.61
C PHE A 162 -4.05 -4.39 10.94
N TRP A 163 -4.08 -5.51 11.65
CA TRP A 163 -4.73 -5.60 12.95
C TRP A 163 -3.79 -6.09 14.04
N THR A 164 -4.09 -5.76 15.29
CA THR A 164 -3.31 -6.23 16.43
C THR A 164 -3.24 -7.74 16.43
N LYS A 165 -2.02 -8.28 16.52
CA LYS A 165 -1.82 -9.72 16.59
C LYS A 165 -2.61 -10.27 17.78
N ALA A 166 -3.43 -11.28 17.54
CA ALA A 166 -4.08 -11.99 18.64
C ALA A 166 -2.97 -12.62 19.50
N VAL A 167 -2.88 -12.18 20.75
CA VAL A 167 -2.01 -12.77 21.78
C VAL A 167 -2.68 -14.04 22.29
#